data_AF-A0A0C1Q9L3-F1
#
_entry.id   AF-A0A0C1Q9L3-F1
#
_cell.length_a   1.000
_cell.length_b   1.000
_cell.length_c   1.000
_cell.angle_alpha   90.00
_cell.angle_beta   90.00
_cell.angle_gamma   90.00
#
_symmetry.space_group_name_H-M   'P 1'
#
loop_
_entity.id
_entity.type
_entity.pdbx_description
1 polymer ?
#
loop_
_entity_poly.entity_id
_entity_poly.type
_entity_poly.pdbx_seq_one_letter_code
_entity_poly.pdbx_strand_id
1 'polypeptide(L)'
;MMNTHNTEHCTTHWDTRLFLIAGGCMLINTVCLWMRHFSGYQMSLLWAAVPAIIALGSCTFGVLKLYPKAVSQARKLAIGGACFAVISLVSLVLAAMWIFVLSLFGEGITGRPTSGFAILIGIFMVSMVISFVFNAMAFLMERVTRHIGLLLLIPVSCWLLMLIVACVKSFEAGLSLDFYTNGVIGVAFLLISFVITKQRSCGVL
;
A
#
# COMPACT_ATOMS: atom_id res chain seq x y z
N MET A 1 -4.01 43.48 12.85
CA MET A 1 -4.67 42.29 13.41
C MET A 1 -5.15 41.46 12.23
N MET A 2 -4.45 40.36 11.95
CA MET A 2 -4.71 39.48 10.82
C MET A 2 -5.61 38.34 11.31
N ASN A 3 -6.83 38.25 10.78
CA ASN A 3 -7.79 37.20 11.08
C ASN A 3 -7.23 35.84 10.64
N THR A 4 -6.73 35.04 11.58
CA THR A 4 -6.34 33.64 11.38
C THR A 4 -7.46 32.70 11.82
N HIS A 5 -8.68 32.93 11.32
CA HIS A 5 -9.79 32.00 11.48
C HIS A 5 -10.11 31.41 10.10
N ASN A 6 -10.20 30.08 10.05
CA ASN A 6 -10.63 29.22 8.95
C ASN A 6 -9.52 28.61 8.07
N THR A 7 -8.61 27.88 8.70
CA THR A 7 -8.13 26.62 8.11
C THR A 7 -8.98 25.48 8.65
N GLU A 8 -10.28 25.49 8.33
CA GLU A 8 -11.03 24.25 8.30
C GLU A 8 -10.37 23.36 7.26
N HIS A 9 -9.52 22.44 7.71
CA HIS A 9 -9.08 21.30 6.92
C HIS A 9 -10.33 20.45 6.65
N CYS A 10 -11.15 20.90 5.71
CA CYS A 10 -12.29 20.17 5.19
C CYS A 10 -11.76 18.83 4.71
N THR A 11 -12.06 17.78 5.46
CA THR A 11 -11.58 16.43 5.19
C THR A 11 -12.18 16.01 3.85
N THR A 12 -11.40 16.12 2.78
CA THR A 12 -11.93 15.88 1.45
C THR A 12 -12.32 14.40 1.31
N HIS A 13 -13.43 14.13 0.63
CA HIS A 13 -13.98 12.78 0.36
C HIS A 13 -12.93 11.80 -0.23
N TRP A 14 -11.82 12.33 -0.73
CA TRP A 14 -10.70 11.61 -1.31
C TRP A 14 -9.96 10.66 -0.35
N ASP A 15 -9.98 10.89 0.98
CA ASP A 15 -9.33 9.95 1.94
C ASP A 15 -9.94 8.55 1.84
N THR A 16 -11.27 8.49 1.99
CA THR A 16 -12.07 7.27 1.88
C THR A 16 -11.91 6.62 0.51
N ARG A 17 -11.95 7.42 -0.57
CA ARG A 17 -11.88 6.92 -1.95
C ARG A 17 -10.55 6.24 -2.24
N LEU A 18 -9.42 6.77 -1.76
CA LEU A 18 -8.10 6.20 -2.00
C LEU A 18 -7.95 4.81 -1.36
N PHE A 19 -8.40 4.64 -0.11
CA PHE A 19 -8.39 3.33 0.54
C PHE A 19 -9.41 2.36 -0.05
N LEU A 20 -10.55 2.87 -0.55
CA LEU A 20 -11.54 2.05 -1.25
C LEU A 20 -10.98 1.52 -2.58
N ILE A 21 -10.36 2.41 -3.37
CA ILE A 21 -9.68 2.02 -4.63
C ILE A 21 -8.54 1.06 -4.33
N ALA A 22 -7.72 1.34 -3.30
CA ALA A 22 -6.63 0.45 -2.88
C ALA A 22 -7.14 -0.95 -2.55
N GLY A 23 -8.18 -1.05 -1.70
CA GLY A 23 -8.77 -2.32 -1.32
C GLY A 23 -9.38 -3.07 -2.50
N GLY A 24 -10.19 -2.37 -3.31
CA GLY A 24 -10.83 -2.96 -4.51
C GLY A 24 -9.81 -3.48 -5.52
N CYS A 25 -8.81 -2.69 -5.88
CA CYS A 25 -7.76 -3.10 -6.82
C CYS A 25 -6.89 -4.24 -6.26
N MET A 26 -6.65 -4.29 -4.95
CA MET A 26 -5.91 -5.39 -4.32
C MET A 26 -6.70 -6.72 -4.34
N LEU A 27 -8.02 -6.66 -4.19
CA LEU A 27 -8.88 -7.83 -4.37
C LEU A 27 -8.91 -8.29 -5.82
N ILE A 28 -9.02 -7.36 -6.78
CA ILE A 28 -8.93 -7.68 -8.21
C ILE A 28 -7.58 -8.33 -8.53
N ASN A 29 -6.47 -7.79 -8.00
CA ASN A 29 -5.15 -8.40 -8.14
C ASN A 29 -5.15 -9.86 -7.66
N THR A 30 -5.72 -10.12 -6.48
CA THR A 30 -5.79 -11.46 -5.89
C THR A 30 -6.56 -12.43 -6.81
N VAL A 31 -7.70 -11.99 -7.34
CA VAL A 31 -8.49 -12.79 -8.28
C VAL A 31 -7.71 -13.05 -9.57
N CYS A 32 -7.06 -12.03 -10.15
CA CYS A 32 -6.22 -12.20 -11.35
C CYS A 32 -5.06 -13.18 -11.12
N LEU A 33 -4.44 -13.14 -9.94
CA LEU A 33 -3.41 -14.11 -9.55
C LEU A 33 -3.99 -15.53 -9.51
N TRP A 34 -5.12 -15.74 -8.84
CA TRP A 34 -5.77 -17.06 -8.81
C TRP A 34 -6.17 -17.56 -10.20
N MET A 35 -6.79 -16.71 -11.03
CA MET A 35 -7.12 -17.06 -12.41
C MET A 35 -5.88 -17.50 -13.19
N ARG A 36 -4.76 -16.79 -13.03
CA ARG A 36 -3.49 -17.17 -13.65
C ARG A 36 -2.98 -18.52 -13.14
N HIS A 37 -3.08 -18.77 -11.85
CA HIS A 37 -2.65 -20.05 -11.25
C HIS A 37 -3.50 -21.22 -11.75
N PHE A 38 -4.82 -21.10 -11.71
CA PHE A 38 -5.75 -22.16 -12.17
C PHE A 38 -5.72 -22.38 -13.70
N SER A 39 -5.36 -21.35 -14.47
CA SER A 39 -5.17 -21.45 -15.93
C SER A 39 -3.80 -22.03 -16.33
N GLY A 40 -3.02 -22.58 -15.40
CA GLY A 40 -1.68 -23.12 -15.70
C GLY A 40 -0.68 -22.05 -16.16
N TYR A 41 -0.77 -20.82 -15.63
CA TYR A 41 0.09 -19.68 -15.95
C TYR A 41 0.05 -19.19 -17.41
N GLN A 42 -0.96 -19.57 -18.19
CA GLN A 42 -1.14 -19.11 -19.57
C GLN A 42 -1.46 -17.61 -19.67
N MET A 43 -2.09 -17.03 -18.64
CA MET A 43 -2.33 -15.58 -18.60
C MET A 43 -1.06 -14.79 -18.27
N SER A 44 -0.87 -13.67 -18.98
CA SER A 44 0.24 -12.75 -18.76
C SER A 44 0.23 -12.19 -17.33
N LEU A 45 1.43 -12.10 -16.72
CA LEU A 45 1.65 -11.49 -15.40
C LEU A 45 1.15 -10.03 -15.37
N LEU A 46 1.11 -9.35 -16.51
CA LEU A 46 0.69 -7.95 -16.64
C LEU A 46 -0.72 -7.70 -16.09
N TRP A 47 -1.65 -8.65 -16.31
CA TRP A 47 -3.03 -8.56 -15.84
C TRP A 47 -3.15 -8.50 -14.32
N ALA A 48 -2.25 -9.19 -13.61
CA ALA A 48 -2.18 -9.10 -12.16
C ALA A 48 -1.38 -7.86 -11.70
N ALA A 49 -0.35 -7.47 -12.44
CA ALA A 49 0.52 -6.35 -12.08
C ALA A 49 -0.20 -4.98 -12.10
N VAL A 50 -1.08 -4.73 -13.09
CA VAL A 50 -1.77 -3.43 -13.22
C VAL A 50 -2.66 -3.13 -12.00
N PRO A 51 -3.57 -4.02 -11.56
CA PRO A 51 -4.34 -3.80 -10.34
C PRO A 51 -3.46 -3.65 -9.08
N ALA A 52 -2.35 -4.39 -8.99
CA ALA A 52 -1.42 -4.24 -7.86
C ALA A 52 -0.78 -2.85 -7.81
N ILE A 53 -0.29 -2.33 -8.93
CA ILE A 53 0.35 -1.00 -8.99
C ILE A 53 -0.67 0.09 -8.61
N ILE A 54 -1.89 0.00 -9.12
CA ILE A 54 -2.97 0.95 -8.77
C ILE A 54 -3.31 0.85 -7.29
N ALA A 55 -3.41 -0.36 -6.75
CA ALA A 55 -3.72 -0.60 -5.35
C ALA A 55 -2.65 0.00 -4.42
N LEU A 56 -1.38 -0.35 -4.70
CA LEU A 56 -0.22 0.08 -3.92
C LEU A 56 -0.04 1.60 -4.01
N GLY A 57 -0.10 2.18 -5.22
CA GLY A 57 -0.02 3.62 -5.41
C GLY A 57 -1.13 4.38 -4.68
N SER A 58 -2.39 3.93 -4.82
CA SER A 58 -3.54 4.54 -4.13
C SER A 58 -3.39 4.45 -2.62
N CYS A 59 -2.84 3.36 -2.11
CA CYS A 59 -2.63 3.19 -0.68
C CYS A 59 -1.50 4.08 -0.15
N THR A 60 -0.38 4.18 -0.85
CA THR A 60 0.71 5.10 -0.50
C THR A 60 0.23 6.55 -0.49
N PHE A 61 -0.60 6.95 -1.46
CA PHE A 61 -1.25 8.27 -1.45
C PHE A 61 -2.25 8.43 -0.29
N GLY A 62 -3.03 7.39 0.02
CA GLY A 62 -3.93 7.38 1.18
C GLY A 62 -3.20 7.61 2.50
N VAL A 63 -2.04 6.97 2.66
CA VAL A 63 -1.15 7.15 3.81
C VAL A 63 -0.54 8.56 3.86
N LEU A 64 -0.06 9.08 2.72
CA LEU A 64 0.41 10.47 2.64
C LEU A 64 -0.69 11.49 2.97
N LYS A 65 -1.96 11.15 2.71
CA LYS A 65 -3.08 12.02 3.05
C LYS A 65 -3.53 11.91 4.50
N LEU A 66 -3.21 10.80 5.17
CA LEU A 66 -3.32 10.63 6.62
C LEU A 66 -2.23 11.41 7.39
N TYR A 67 -1.15 11.82 6.72
CA TYR A 67 -0.03 12.58 7.29
C TYR A 67 -0.43 13.78 8.18
N PRO A 68 -1.26 14.75 7.75
CA PRO A 68 -1.62 15.90 8.59
C PRO A 68 -2.25 15.50 9.94
N LYS A 69 -2.99 14.38 9.97
CA LYS A 69 -3.59 13.83 11.20
C LYS A 69 -2.56 13.08 12.05
N ALA A 70 -1.65 12.35 11.41
CA ALA A 70 -0.54 11.72 12.12
C ALA A 70 0.43 12.76 12.69
N VAL A 71 0.60 13.92 12.04
CA VAL A 71 1.47 15.01 12.51
C VAL A 71 0.94 15.66 13.78
N SER A 72 -0.38 15.86 13.90
CA SER A 72 -0.98 16.43 15.11
C SER A 72 -0.84 15.50 16.32
N GLN A 73 -0.80 14.19 16.09
CA GLN A 73 -0.67 13.16 17.13
C GLN A 73 0.79 12.86 17.48
N ALA A 74 1.65 12.65 16.49
CA ALA A 74 3.04 12.23 16.66
C ALA A 74 3.94 12.71 15.50
N ARG A 75 4.34 13.98 15.54
CA ARG A 75 5.12 14.66 14.50
C ARG A 75 6.36 13.89 14.00
N LYS A 76 7.16 13.31 14.89
CA LYS A 76 8.39 12.58 14.50
C LYS A 76 8.06 11.31 13.71
N LEU A 77 7.04 10.56 14.13
CA LEU A 77 6.62 9.32 13.46
C LEU A 77 5.98 9.64 12.10
N ALA A 78 5.16 10.69 12.03
CA ALA A 78 4.52 11.11 10.78
C ALA A 78 5.53 11.52 9.70
N ILE A 79 6.56 12.31 10.05
CA ILE A 79 7.61 12.73 9.11
C ILE A 79 8.37 11.53 8.57
N GLY A 80 8.75 10.58 9.44
CA GLY A 80 9.37 9.33 9.03
C GLY A 80 8.48 8.56 8.07
N GLY A 81 7.21 8.35 8.45
CA GLY A 81 6.23 7.63 7.64
C GLY A 81 6.04 8.23 6.24
N ALA A 82 5.94 9.56 6.13
CA ALA A 82 5.78 10.25 4.85
C ALA A 82 7.04 10.16 3.97
N CYS A 83 8.24 10.29 4.55
CA CYS A 83 9.49 10.16 3.80
C CYS A 83 9.59 8.76 3.16
N PHE A 84 9.36 7.72 3.94
CA PHE A 84 9.37 6.34 3.44
C PHE A 84 8.23 6.05 2.44
N ALA A 85 7.06 6.69 2.60
CA ALA A 85 5.99 6.61 1.61
C ALA A 85 6.44 7.18 0.26
N VAL A 86 7.09 8.35 0.23
CA VAL A 86 7.61 8.94 -1.00
C VAL A 86 8.66 8.04 -1.65
N ILE A 87 9.60 7.50 -0.87
CA ILE A 87 10.61 6.55 -1.39
C ILE A 87 9.92 5.33 -2.02
N SER A 88 8.92 4.76 -1.34
CA SER A 88 8.16 3.64 -1.89
C SER A 88 7.43 4.01 -3.18
N LEU A 89 6.86 5.20 -3.27
CA LEU A 89 6.15 5.66 -4.47
C LEU A 89 7.10 5.84 -5.65
N VAL A 90 8.27 6.46 -5.43
CA VAL A 90 9.30 6.61 -6.46
C VAL A 90 9.77 5.25 -6.94
N SER A 91 10.04 4.33 -6.02
CA SER A 91 10.45 2.97 -6.34
C SER A 91 9.38 2.21 -7.13
N LEU A 92 8.09 2.34 -6.76
CA LEU A 92 6.96 1.74 -7.47
C LEU A 92 6.81 2.30 -8.89
N VAL A 93 6.96 3.60 -9.07
CA VAL A 93 6.90 4.25 -10.40
C VAL A 93 8.04 3.76 -11.28
N LEU A 94 9.27 3.69 -10.75
CA LEU A 94 10.41 3.16 -11.49
C LEU A 94 10.20 1.67 -11.86
N ALA A 95 9.63 0.87 -10.95
CA ALA A 95 9.29 -0.53 -11.22
C ALA A 95 8.21 -0.66 -12.30
N ALA A 96 7.18 0.19 -12.25
CA ALA A 96 6.11 0.22 -13.25
C ALA A 96 6.63 0.62 -14.63
N MET A 97 7.48 1.66 -14.69
CA MET A 97 8.16 2.06 -15.93
C MET A 97 9.03 0.95 -16.49
N TRP A 98 9.73 0.21 -15.63
CA TRP A 98 10.53 -0.95 -16.03
C TRP A 98 9.66 -2.04 -16.67
N ILE A 99 8.55 -2.42 -16.03
CA ILE A 99 7.57 -3.39 -16.56
C ILE A 99 7.03 -2.91 -17.91
N PHE A 100 6.69 -1.63 -18.02
CA PHE A 100 6.14 -1.04 -19.24
C PHE A 100 7.13 -1.10 -20.41
N VAL A 101 8.39 -0.70 -20.18
CA VAL A 101 9.46 -0.76 -21.19
C VAL A 101 9.71 -2.20 -21.63
N LEU A 102 9.78 -3.17 -20.70
CA LEU A 102 9.95 -4.58 -21.05
C LEU A 102 8.76 -5.13 -21.83
N SER A 103 7.54 -4.68 -21.54
CA SER A 103 6.33 -5.11 -22.24
C SER A 103 6.21 -4.52 -23.65
N LEU A 104 6.81 -3.36 -23.92
CA LEU A 104 6.78 -2.71 -25.23
C LEU A 104 7.94 -3.11 -26.15
N PHE A 105 9.14 -3.31 -25.57
CA PHE A 105 10.37 -3.51 -26.33
C PHE A 105 11.00 -4.90 -26.17
N GLY A 106 10.50 -5.75 -25.26
CA GLY A 106 10.96 -7.13 -25.07
C GLY A 106 9.97 -8.17 -25.61
N GLU A 107 10.42 -9.42 -25.75
CA GLU A 107 9.60 -10.59 -26.14
C GLU A 107 8.58 -11.04 -25.06
N GLY A 108 8.07 -10.10 -24.26
CA GLY A 108 7.22 -10.36 -23.10
C GLY A 108 8.00 -10.69 -21.82
N ILE A 109 7.31 -10.64 -20.68
CA ILE A 109 7.88 -10.98 -19.36
C ILE A 109 7.99 -12.51 -19.25
N THR A 110 8.95 -13.11 -19.94
CA THR A 110 9.14 -14.57 -20.01
C THR A 110 10.34 -15.08 -19.20
N GLY A 111 11.06 -14.21 -18.49
CA GLY A 111 12.27 -14.57 -17.74
C GLY A 111 12.30 -14.08 -16.30
N ARG A 112 13.16 -14.71 -15.50
CA ARG A 112 13.49 -14.34 -14.10
C ARG A 112 13.68 -12.83 -13.97
N PRO A 113 13.20 -12.21 -12.87
CA PRO A 113 13.37 -10.79 -12.65
C PRO A 113 14.87 -10.43 -12.72
N THR A 114 15.21 -9.40 -13.50
CA THR A 114 16.58 -8.88 -13.52
C THR A 114 16.96 -8.42 -12.11
N SER A 115 18.23 -8.57 -11.73
CA SER A 115 18.68 -8.23 -10.38
C SER A 115 18.31 -6.79 -9.98
N GLY A 116 18.32 -5.85 -10.94
CA GLY A 116 17.88 -4.47 -10.73
C GLY A 116 16.39 -4.34 -10.39
N PHE A 117 15.52 -5.07 -11.08
CA PHE A 117 14.08 -5.07 -10.79
C PHE A 117 13.77 -5.67 -9.41
N ALA A 118 14.46 -6.75 -9.04
CA ALA A 118 14.33 -7.36 -7.71
C ALA A 118 14.77 -6.42 -6.59
N ILE A 119 15.88 -5.68 -6.77
CA ILE A 119 16.34 -4.65 -5.82
C ILE A 119 15.28 -3.56 -5.67
N LEU A 120 14.68 -3.10 -6.78
CA LEU A 120 13.64 -2.08 -6.77
C LEU A 120 12.42 -2.53 -5.95
N ILE A 121 11.92 -3.75 -6.18
CA ILE A 121 10.82 -4.30 -5.39
C ILE A 121 11.20 -4.46 -3.92
N GLY A 122 12.44 -4.87 -3.62
CA GLY A 122 12.95 -4.94 -2.25
C GLY A 122 12.92 -3.58 -1.55
N ILE A 123 13.43 -2.53 -2.20
CA ILE A 123 13.40 -1.16 -1.67
C ILE A 123 11.96 -0.68 -1.46
N PHE A 124 11.09 -0.95 -2.43
CA PHE A 124 9.66 -0.66 -2.33
C PHE A 124 9.05 -1.33 -1.10
N MET A 125 9.18 -2.65 -0.95
CA MET A 125 8.58 -3.41 0.15
C MET A 125 9.08 -2.92 1.52
N VAL A 126 10.40 -2.76 1.69
CA VAL A 126 10.99 -2.28 2.94
C VAL A 126 10.48 -0.89 3.29
N SER A 127 10.56 0.05 2.33
CA SER A 127 10.12 1.43 2.55
C SER A 127 8.64 1.49 2.89
N MET A 128 7.83 0.70 2.21
CA MET A 128 6.39 0.69 2.40
C MET A 128 6.00 0.07 3.76
N VAL A 129 6.64 -1.02 4.18
CA VAL A 129 6.49 -1.57 5.54
C VAL A 129 6.84 -0.52 6.60
N ILE A 130 8.01 0.12 6.49
CA ILE A 130 8.46 1.14 7.46
C ILE A 130 7.47 2.31 7.50
N SER A 131 6.99 2.77 6.33
CA SER A 131 5.99 3.83 6.25
C SER A 131 4.70 3.48 7.00
N PHE A 132 4.20 2.26 6.81
CA PHE A 132 2.98 1.80 7.47
C PHE A 132 3.18 1.58 8.96
N VAL A 133 4.33 1.07 9.40
CA VAL A 133 4.67 0.96 10.83
C VAL A 133 4.62 2.32 11.50
N PHE A 134 5.27 3.34 10.91
CA PHE A 134 5.27 4.69 11.46
C PHE A 134 3.86 5.29 11.57
N ASN A 135 3.03 5.11 10.54
CA ASN A 135 1.65 5.60 10.55
C ASN A 135 0.78 4.81 11.54
N ALA A 136 0.90 3.48 11.59
CA ALA A 136 0.19 2.65 12.55
C ALA A 136 0.51 3.05 13.99
N MET A 137 1.80 3.23 14.31
CA MET A 137 2.25 3.66 15.63
C MET A 137 1.73 5.05 16.00
N ALA A 138 1.74 6.00 15.07
CA ALA A 138 1.17 7.33 15.29
C ALA A 138 -0.32 7.25 15.66
N PHE A 139 -1.11 6.46 14.92
CA PHE A 139 -2.55 6.30 15.19
C PHE A 139 -2.87 5.45 16.43
N LEU A 140 -1.98 4.55 16.84
CA LEU A 140 -2.14 3.73 18.06
C LEU A 140 -1.92 4.53 19.35
N MET A 141 -1.18 5.63 19.30
CA MET A 141 -0.93 6.48 20.47
C MET A 141 -2.19 7.21 20.96
N GLU A 142 -3.17 7.44 20.09
CA GLU A 142 -4.41 8.15 20.43
C GLU A 142 -5.61 7.17 20.50
N ARG A 143 -6.43 7.28 21.56
CA ARG A 143 -7.52 6.31 21.79
C ARG A 143 -8.59 6.37 20.71
N VAL A 144 -8.85 7.57 20.19
CA VAL A 144 -9.91 7.84 19.21
C VAL A 144 -9.59 7.22 17.84
N THR A 145 -8.33 7.27 17.42
CA THR A 145 -7.88 6.76 16.10
C THR A 145 -7.25 5.37 16.16
N ARG A 146 -7.22 4.75 17.34
CA ARG A 146 -6.57 3.45 17.57
C ARG A 146 -7.05 2.35 16.62
N HIS A 147 -8.33 2.36 16.24
CA HIS A 147 -8.89 1.40 15.29
C HIS A 147 -8.24 1.48 13.90
N ILE A 148 -7.91 2.69 13.43
CA ILE A 148 -7.20 2.89 12.16
C ILE A 148 -5.77 2.33 12.29
N GLY A 149 -5.09 2.61 13.41
CA GLY A 149 -3.76 2.07 13.68
C GLY A 149 -3.72 0.54 13.72
N LEU A 150 -4.71 -0.10 14.37
CA LEU A 150 -4.84 -1.56 14.41
C LEU A 150 -5.10 -2.15 13.01
N LEU A 151 -5.92 -1.51 12.19
CA LEU A 151 -6.16 -1.96 10.82
C LEU A 151 -4.92 -1.79 9.92
N LEU A 152 -4.11 -0.75 10.15
CA LEU A 152 -2.83 -0.55 9.44
C LEU A 152 -1.77 -1.58 9.84
N LEU A 153 -1.86 -2.22 11.00
CA LEU A 153 -0.96 -3.31 11.37
C LEU A 153 -1.19 -4.59 10.55
N ILE A 154 -2.40 -4.79 10.01
CA ILE A 154 -2.71 -5.95 9.16
C ILE A 154 -1.81 -5.98 7.91
N PRO A 155 -1.77 -4.94 7.05
CA PRO A 155 -0.88 -4.93 5.90
C PRO A 155 0.60 -4.95 6.27
N VAL A 156 1.00 -4.31 7.39
CA VAL A 156 2.36 -4.42 7.94
C VAL A 156 2.73 -5.88 8.19
N SER A 157 1.87 -6.62 8.90
CA SER A 157 2.13 -8.02 9.23
C SER A 157 2.22 -8.89 7.99
N CYS A 158 1.37 -8.65 6.99
CA CYS A 158 1.37 -9.38 5.73
C CYS A 158 2.66 -9.14 4.94
N TRP A 159 3.06 -7.89 4.72
CA TRP A 159 4.30 -7.57 4.00
C TRP A 159 5.56 -7.98 4.77
N LEU A 160 5.55 -7.87 6.11
CA LEU A 160 6.66 -8.34 6.93
C LEU A 160 6.82 -9.86 6.82
N LEU A 161 5.72 -10.62 6.86
CA LEU A 161 5.74 -12.06 6.66
C LEU A 161 6.32 -12.41 5.27
N MET A 162 5.86 -11.72 4.22
CA MET A 162 6.41 -11.90 2.87
C MET A 162 7.92 -11.64 2.82
N LEU A 163 8.39 -10.57 3.49
CA LEU A 163 9.81 -10.21 3.53
C LEU A 163 10.64 -11.25 4.29
N ILE A 164 10.13 -11.75 5.41
CA ILE A 164 10.76 -12.83 6.17
C ILE A 164 10.88 -14.09 5.30
N VAL A 165 9.81 -14.49 4.61
CA VAL A 165 9.85 -15.65 3.72
C VAL A 165 10.80 -15.42 2.54
N ALA A 166 10.83 -14.20 1.99
CA ALA A 166 11.77 -13.83 0.93
C ALA A 166 13.24 -13.99 1.37
N CYS A 167 13.56 -13.61 2.61
CA CYS A 167 14.90 -13.72 3.17
C CYS A 167 15.28 -15.17 3.54
N VAL A 168 14.35 -15.97 4.04
CA VAL A 168 14.64 -17.32 4.57
C VAL A 168 14.61 -18.40 3.47
N LYS A 169 13.72 -18.27 2.48
CA LYS A 169 13.51 -19.29 1.45
C LYS A 169 14.04 -18.83 0.10
N SER A 170 13.35 -17.88 -0.52
CA SER A 170 13.72 -17.26 -1.79
C SER A 170 12.81 -16.09 -2.07
N PHE A 171 13.27 -15.14 -2.87
CA PHE A 171 12.47 -13.99 -3.29
C PHE A 171 11.16 -14.40 -3.98
N GLU A 172 11.19 -15.44 -4.81
CA GLU A 172 10.00 -16.00 -5.47
C GLU A 172 9.01 -16.62 -4.47
N ALA A 173 9.52 -17.33 -3.44
CA ALA A 173 8.67 -17.87 -2.38
C ALA A 173 8.01 -16.75 -1.58
N GLY A 174 8.73 -15.68 -1.26
CA GLY A 174 8.17 -14.50 -0.58
C GLY A 174 7.07 -13.81 -1.40
N LEU A 175 7.31 -13.62 -2.71
CA LEU A 175 6.30 -13.07 -3.63
C LEU A 175 5.11 -14.00 -3.83
N SER A 176 5.29 -15.32 -3.74
CA SER A 176 4.17 -16.27 -3.83
C SER A 176 3.16 -16.10 -2.67
N LEU A 177 3.54 -15.49 -1.56
CA LEU A 177 2.56 -15.18 -0.52
C LEU A 177 1.52 -14.14 -0.98
N ASP A 178 1.76 -13.37 -2.05
CA ASP A 178 0.79 -12.44 -2.64
C ASP A 178 -0.54 -13.13 -2.98
N PHE A 179 -0.52 -14.43 -3.32
CA PHE A 179 -1.73 -15.23 -3.55
C PHE A 179 -2.70 -15.25 -2.36
N TYR A 180 -2.21 -14.95 -1.16
CA TYR A 180 -2.97 -15.01 0.09
C TYR A 180 -3.00 -13.65 0.79
N THR A 181 -1.85 -12.98 0.91
CA THR A 181 -1.70 -11.73 1.66
C THR A 181 -2.46 -10.58 1.00
N ASN A 182 -2.51 -10.52 -0.34
CA ASN A 182 -3.15 -9.40 -1.03
C ASN A 182 -4.66 -9.35 -0.80
N GLY A 183 -5.31 -10.51 -0.65
CA GLY A 183 -6.73 -10.58 -0.28
C GLY A 183 -6.97 -9.98 1.11
N VAL A 184 -6.15 -10.38 2.09
CA VAL A 184 -6.23 -9.90 3.48
C VAL A 184 -5.95 -8.40 3.56
N ILE A 185 -4.92 -7.93 2.85
CA ILE A 185 -4.57 -6.51 2.74
C ILE A 185 -5.72 -5.72 2.11
N GLY A 186 -6.33 -6.25 1.04
CA GLY A 186 -7.45 -5.61 0.36
C GLY A 186 -8.65 -5.40 1.28
N VAL A 187 -9.03 -6.43 2.06
CA VAL A 187 -10.10 -6.33 3.06
C VAL A 187 -9.75 -5.30 4.14
N ALA A 188 -8.50 -5.28 4.62
CA ALA A 188 -8.05 -4.30 5.61
C ALA A 188 -8.20 -2.85 5.10
N PHE A 189 -7.85 -2.57 3.83
CA PHE A 189 -8.04 -1.24 3.25
C PHE A 189 -9.51 -0.85 3.09
N LEU A 190 -10.39 -1.78 2.72
CA LEU A 190 -11.83 -1.52 2.69
C LEU A 190 -12.37 -1.21 4.09
N LEU A 191 -11.93 -1.93 5.11
CA LEU A 191 -12.31 -1.66 6.51
C LEU A 191 -11.80 -0.30 6.98
N ILE A 192 -10.57 0.09 6.62
CA ILE A 192 -10.04 1.43 6.92
C ILE A 192 -10.93 2.50 6.28
N SER A 193 -11.29 2.33 5.01
CA SER A 193 -12.18 3.24 4.29
C SER A 193 -13.54 3.38 5.00
N PHE A 194 -14.12 2.26 5.45
CA PHE A 194 -15.37 2.24 6.20
C PHE A 194 -15.25 2.95 7.56
N VAL A 195 -14.20 2.66 8.34
CA VAL A 195 -13.96 3.27 9.65
C VAL A 195 -13.75 4.78 9.54
N ILE A 196 -12.96 5.25 8.57
CA ILE A 196 -12.75 6.67 8.31
C ILE A 196 -14.09 7.36 7.98
N THR A 197 -14.93 6.73 7.17
CA THR A 197 -16.25 7.25 6.80
C THR A 197 -17.17 7.35 8.02
N LYS A 198 -17.21 6.30 8.83
CA LYS A 198 -18.03 6.27 10.05
C LYS A 198 -17.59 7.33 11.06
N GLN A 199 -16.29 7.47 11.30
CA GLN A 199 -15.77 8.47 12.24
C GLN A 199 -16.05 9.91 11.79
N ARG A 200 -16.01 10.17 10.48
CA ARG A 200 -16.42 11.46 9.90
C ARG A 200 -17.91 11.72 10.08
N SER A 201 -18.77 10.74 9.80
CA SER A 201 -20.22 10.88 9.99
C SER A 201 -20.61 11.14 11.46
N CYS A 202 -19.82 10.67 12.41
CA CYS A 202 -20.00 10.94 13.84
C CYS A 202 -19.33 12.24 14.33
N GLY A 203 -18.71 13.05 13.46
CA GLY A 203 -18.04 14.30 13.83
C GLY A 203 -16.78 14.10 14.70
N VAL A 204 -16.23 12.89 14.72
CA VAL A 204 -15.03 12.55 15.49
C VAL A 204 -13.75 12.92 14.71
N LEU A 205 -13.90 13.21 13.40
CA LEU A 205 -12.83 13.26 12.42
C LEU A 205 -13.16 14.21 11.26
#